data_AF-A0A844U563-F1
#
_entry.id   AF-A0A844U563-F1
#
_cell.length_a   1.000
_cell.length_b   1.000
_cell.length_c   1.000
_cell.angle_alpha   90.00
_cell.angle_beta   90.00
_cell.angle_gamma   90.00
#
_symmetry.space_group_name_H-M   'P 1'
#
loop_
_entity.id
_entity.type
_entity.pdbx_description
1 polymer ?
#
loop_
_entity_poly.entity_id
_entity_poly.type
_entity_poly.pdbx_seq_one_letter_code
_entity_poly.pdbx_strand_id
1 'polypeptide(L)'
;MRKLLFTFVVIFASQVSFAQDFKTDTKKYMDMSGQLAIFEKLTSQLEENIPSDKRADFRKDLNASLNVLKDKMADLYMSEFTHQDVKDLIQFYETPLGKKLSTKSTILMEKGEKVGQEWAMGLQGIMMKYMQ
;
A
#
# COMPACT_ATOMS: atom_id res chain seq x y z
N MET A 1 4.61 -24.76 -38.98
CA MET A 1 4.25 -23.40 -38.49
C MET A 1 3.10 -23.38 -37.49
N ARG A 2 1.97 -24.08 -37.72
CA ARG A 2 0.84 -24.11 -36.75
C ARG A 2 1.20 -24.65 -35.35
N LYS A 3 2.03 -25.70 -35.26
CA LYS A 3 2.49 -26.25 -33.96
C LYS A 3 3.42 -25.30 -33.20
N LEU A 4 4.28 -24.56 -33.91
CA LEU A 4 5.18 -23.55 -33.33
C LEU A 4 4.41 -22.34 -32.80
N LEU A 5 3.36 -21.90 -33.53
CA LEU A 5 2.44 -20.85 -33.08
C LEU A 5 1.70 -21.24 -31.80
N PHE A 6 1.21 -22.48 -31.70
CA PHE A 6 0.54 -22.96 -30.49
C PHE A 6 1.47 -22.99 -29.27
N THR A 7 2.72 -23.45 -29.43
CA THR A 7 3.70 -23.44 -28.34
C THR A 7 4.04 -22.02 -27.88
N PHE A 8 4.20 -21.07 -28.81
CA PHE A 8 4.45 -19.67 -28.47
C PHE A 8 3.28 -19.04 -27.68
N VAL A 9 2.04 -19.31 -28.09
CA VAL A 9 0.84 -18.80 -27.39
C VAL A 9 0.75 -19.36 -25.96
N VAL A 10 1.04 -20.64 -25.75
CA VAL A 10 1.01 -21.26 -24.42
C VAL A 10 2.10 -20.68 -23.50
N ILE A 11 3.32 -20.48 -24.02
CA ILE A 11 4.40 -19.86 -23.25
C ILE A 11 4.05 -18.43 -22.86
N PHE A 12 3.55 -17.62 -23.82
CA PHE A 12 3.18 -16.22 -23.53
C PHE A 12 2.02 -16.13 -22.53
N ALA A 13 1.02 -17.01 -22.64
CA ALA A 13 -0.09 -17.06 -21.70
C ALA A 13 0.38 -17.38 -20.27
N SER A 14 1.34 -18.29 -20.10
CA SER A 14 1.87 -18.63 -18.77
C SER A 14 2.59 -17.46 -18.09
N GLN A 15 3.32 -16.64 -18.86
CA GLN A 15 4.02 -15.46 -18.34
C GLN A 15 3.04 -14.35 -17.92
N VAL A 16 1.95 -14.17 -18.68
CA VAL A 16 0.89 -13.21 -18.34
C VAL A 16 0.14 -13.63 -17.07
N SER A 17 -0.20 -14.91 -16.94
CA SER A 17 -0.83 -15.43 -15.72
C SER A 17 0.07 -15.26 -14.49
N PHE A 18 1.36 -15.57 -14.62
CA PHE A 18 2.32 -15.41 -13.52
C PHE A 18 2.45 -13.95 -13.06
N ALA A 19 2.52 -13.00 -14.00
CA ALA A 19 2.56 -11.58 -13.68
C ALA A 19 1.27 -11.09 -13.00
N GLN A 20 0.11 -11.61 -13.42
CA GLN A 20 -1.19 -11.28 -12.82
C GLN A 20 -1.32 -11.83 -11.39
N ASP A 21 -0.85 -13.06 -11.15
CA ASP A 21 -0.83 -13.68 -9.83
C ASP A 21 0.10 -12.91 -8.88
N PHE A 22 1.27 -12.51 -9.36
CA PHE A 22 2.22 -11.73 -8.57
C PHE A 22 1.65 -10.36 -8.17
N LYS A 23 1.02 -9.64 -9.11
CA LYS A 23 0.36 -8.36 -8.81
C LYS A 23 -0.79 -8.53 -7.81
N THR A 24 -1.57 -9.60 -7.94
CA THR A 24 -2.70 -9.89 -7.05
C THR A 24 -2.22 -10.15 -5.62
N ASP A 25 -1.20 -10.99 -5.46
CA ASP A 25 -0.61 -11.26 -4.14
C ASP A 25 0.04 -10.00 -3.54
N THR A 26 0.70 -9.18 -4.36
CA THR A 26 1.30 -7.92 -3.91
C THR A 26 0.23 -6.97 -3.35
N LYS A 27 -0.91 -6.82 -4.04
CA LYS A 27 -2.04 -6.03 -3.53
C LYS A 27 -2.58 -6.60 -2.22
N LYS A 28 -2.73 -7.93 -2.11
CA LYS A 28 -3.16 -8.60 -0.87
C LYS A 28 -2.20 -8.27 0.28
N TYR A 29 -0.90 -8.37 0.05
CA TYR A 29 0.12 -7.99 1.03
C TYR A 29 -0.04 -6.53 1.49
N MET A 30 -0.20 -5.59 0.56
CA MET A 30 -0.34 -4.16 0.88
C MET A 30 -1.59 -3.85 1.70
N ASP A 31 -2.72 -4.51 1.39
CA ASP A 31 -3.95 -4.40 2.18
C ASP A 31 -3.72 -4.97 3.59
N MET A 32 -3.04 -6.12 3.71
CA MET A 32 -2.77 -6.76 5.00
C MET A 32 -1.77 -5.98 5.87
N SER A 33 -0.75 -5.37 5.26
CA SER A 33 0.31 -4.69 6.00
C SER A 33 -0.12 -3.31 6.53
N GLY A 34 -1.25 -2.78 6.05
CA GLY A 34 -1.76 -1.47 6.42
C GLY A 34 -1.03 -0.30 5.72
N GLN A 35 -0.18 -0.58 4.72
CA GLN A 35 0.52 0.47 3.97
C GLN A 35 -0.42 1.41 3.23
N LEU A 36 -1.60 0.91 2.84
CA LEU A 36 -2.61 1.73 2.16
C LEU A 36 -3.47 2.56 3.12
N ALA A 37 -3.34 2.36 4.44
CA ALA A 37 -4.17 3.03 5.45
C ALA A 37 -4.04 4.56 5.43
N ILE A 38 -2.88 5.10 5.06
CA ILE A 38 -2.69 6.56 4.94
C ILE A 38 -3.54 7.13 3.81
N PHE A 39 -3.61 6.43 2.67
CA PHE A 39 -4.43 6.85 1.54
C PHE A 39 -5.91 6.72 1.88
N GLU A 40 -6.32 5.63 2.54
CA GLU A 40 -7.70 5.44 3.00
C GLU A 40 -8.14 6.56 3.96
N LYS A 41 -7.27 6.94 4.90
CA LYS A 41 -7.50 8.07 5.81
C LYS A 41 -7.67 9.38 5.07
N LEU A 42 -6.77 9.68 4.13
CA LEU A 42 -6.86 10.89 3.29
C LEU A 42 -8.16 10.90 2.49
N THR A 43 -8.54 9.77 1.87
CA THR A 43 -9.77 9.69 1.08
C THR A 43 -11.04 9.84 1.92
N SER A 44 -11.04 9.32 3.15
CA SER A 44 -12.16 9.49 4.08
C SER A 44 -12.35 10.96 4.45
N GLN A 45 -11.25 11.67 4.74
CA GLN A 45 -11.28 13.12 5.01
C GLN A 45 -11.76 13.93 3.80
N LEU A 46 -11.38 13.53 2.58
CA LEU A 46 -11.89 14.18 1.37
C LEU A 46 -13.40 13.99 1.23
N GLU A 47 -13.91 12.78 1.47
CA GLU A 47 -15.33 12.46 1.38
C GLU A 47 -16.20 13.23 2.40
N GLU A 48 -15.68 13.46 3.61
CA GLU A 48 -16.36 14.25 4.64
C GLU A 48 -16.69 15.68 4.17
N ASN A 49 -15.83 16.24 3.31
CA ASN A 49 -15.99 17.58 2.74
C ASN A 49 -16.93 17.63 1.51
N ILE A 50 -17.46 16.49 1.06
CA ILE A 50 -18.37 16.42 -0.09
C ILE A 50 -19.83 16.55 0.37
N PRO A 51 -20.65 17.38 -0.32
CA PRO A 51 -22.09 17.45 -0.08
C PRO A 51 -22.76 16.07 -0.13
N SER A 52 -23.67 15.81 0.81
CA SER A 52 -24.26 14.48 1.03
C SER A 52 -24.89 13.88 -0.24
N ASP A 53 -25.53 14.72 -1.05
CA ASP A 53 -26.16 14.37 -2.33
C ASP A 53 -25.17 13.96 -3.42
N LYS A 54 -23.89 14.33 -3.29
CA LYS A 54 -22.81 14.03 -4.26
C LYS A 54 -21.86 12.94 -3.79
N ARG A 55 -21.97 12.48 -2.54
CA ARG A 55 -21.02 11.51 -1.95
C ARG A 55 -21.00 10.18 -2.69
N ALA A 56 -22.15 9.70 -3.19
CA ALA A 56 -22.21 8.44 -3.92
C ALA A 56 -21.38 8.48 -5.22
N ASP A 57 -21.55 9.53 -6.03
CA ASP A 57 -20.80 9.72 -7.27
C ASP A 57 -19.32 9.97 -6.98
N PHE A 58 -19.02 10.81 -6.00
CA PHE A 58 -17.65 11.05 -5.56
C PHE A 58 -16.95 9.76 -5.13
N ARG A 59 -17.62 8.92 -4.31
CA ARG A 59 -17.06 7.65 -3.85
C ARG A 59 -16.79 6.69 -5.01
N LYS A 60 -17.65 6.69 -6.04
CA LYS A 60 -17.44 5.90 -7.26
C LYS A 60 -16.15 6.33 -7.99
N ASP A 61 -16.00 7.62 -8.23
CA ASP A 61 -14.82 8.17 -8.93
C ASP A 61 -13.54 7.97 -8.10
N LEU A 62 -13.65 8.17 -6.79
CA LEU A 62 -12.56 7.96 -5.84
C LEU A 62 -12.09 6.51 -5.82
N ASN A 63 -13.02 5.55 -5.79
CA ASN A 63 -12.67 4.12 -5.84
C ASN A 63 -11.97 3.74 -7.15
N ALA A 64 -12.39 4.30 -8.28
CA ALA A 64 -11.68 4.09 -9.55
C ALA A 64 -10.25 4.64 -9.50
N SER A 65 -10.07 5.84 -8.96
CA SER A 65 -8.74 6.45 -8.74
C SER A 65 -7.87 5.62 -7.79
N LEU A 66 -8.45 5.14 -6.68
CA LEU A 66 -7.75 4.29 -5.71
C LEU A 66 -7.29 2.97 -6.33
N ASN A 67 -8.08 2.36 -7.22
CA ASN A 67 -7.65 1.14 -7.92
C ASN A 67 -6.40 1.39 -8.77
N VAL A 68 -6.34 2.52 -9.49
CA VAL A 68 -5.15 2.91 -10.28
C VAL A 68 -3.94 3.13 -9.37
N LEU A 69 -4.13 3.73 -8.20
CA LEU A 69 -3.07 3.89 -7.21
C LEU A 69 -2.57 2.53 -6.71
N LYS A 70 -3.48 1.62 -6.31
CA LYS A 70 -3.14 0.27 -5.86
C LYS A 70 -2.37 -0.50 -6.93
N ASP A 71 -2.75 -0.37 -8.20
CA ASP A 71 -2.02 -0.97 -9.34
C ASP A 71 -0.59 -0.46 -9.45
N LYS A 72 -0.40 0.86 -9.43
CA LYS A 72 0.93 1.48 -9.54
C LYS A 72 1.82 1.15 -8.34
N MET A 73 1.24 1.10 -7.14
CA MET A 73 1.97 0.70 -5.95
C MET A 73 2.37 -0.77 -6.01
N ALA A 74 1.48 -1.65 -6.48
CA ALA A 74 1.84 -3.05 -6.68
C ALA A 74 2.98 -3.20 -7.69
N ASP A 75 2.96 -2.46 -8.81
CA ASP A 75 4.06 -2.45 -9.79
C ASP A 75 5.40 -2.02 -9.16
N LEU A 76 5.39 -1.00 -8.30
CA LEU A 76 6.57 -0.56 -7.55
C LEU A 76 7.10 -1.66 -6.63
N TYR A 77 6.23 -2.34 -5.87
CA TYR A 77 6.67 -3.42 -4.99
C TYR A 77 7.22 -4.62 -5.77
N MET A 78 6.61 -4.93 -6.92
CA MET A 78 7.08 -6.01 -7.81
C MET A 78 8.43 -5.71 -8.46
N SER A 79 8.91 -4.45 -8.48
CA SER A 79 10.27 -4.14 -8.94
C SER A 79 11.34 -4.39 -7.89
N GLU A 80 10.96 -4.37 -6.61
CA GLU A 80 11.90 -4.50 -5.48
C GLU A 80 11.86 -5.88 -4.82
N PHE A 81 10.73 -6.58 -4.90
CA PHE A 81 10.52 -7.89 -4.29
C PHE A 81 10.31 -8.97 -5.34
N THR A 82 10.66 -10.21 -5.00
CA THR A 82 10.22 -11.36 -5.78
C THR A 82 8.81 -11.79 -5.37
N HIS A 83 8.16 -12.60 -6.20
CA HIS A 83 6.86 -13.18 -5.84
C HIS A 83 6.94 -14.06 -4.59
N GLN A 84 8.07 -14.75 -4.38
CA GLN A 84 8.24 -15.56 -3.18
C GLN A 84 8.36 -14.69 -1.92
N ASP A 85 9.09 -13.58 -1.98
CA ASP A 85 9.17 -12.64 -0.85
C ASP A 85 7.79 -12.12 -0.45
N VAL A 86 6.96 -11.77 -1.43
CA VAL A 86 5.58 -11.32 -1.19
C VAL A 86 4.73 -12.43 -0.56
N LYS A 87 4.87 -13.68 -1.00
CA LYS A 87 4.16 -14.82 -0.39
C LYS A 87 4.59 -15.04 1.07
N ASP A 88 5.88 -14.94 1.35
CA ASP A 88 6.41 -15.09 2.70
C ASP A 88 5.94 -13.96 3.62
N LEU A 89 5.88 -12.72 3.09
CA LEU A 89 5.29 -11.58 3.78
C LEU A 89 3.80 -11.79 4.09
N ILE A 90 3.01 -12.27 3.12
CA ILE A 90 1.60 -12.61 3.34
C ILE A 90 1.49 -13.65 4.47
N GLN A 91 2.28 -14.72 4.42
CA GLN A 91 2.28 -15.75 5.44
C GLN A 91 2.59 -15.18 6.83
N PHE A 92 3.57 -14.28 6.94
CA PHE A 92 3.86 -13.57 8.17
C PHE A 92 2.66 -12.75 8.67
N TYR A 93 2.00 -11.98 7.80
CA TYR A 93 0.84 -11.18 8.16
C TYR A 93 -0.41 -12.02 8.49
N GLU A 94 -0.47 -13.29 8.08
CA GLU A 94 -1.52 -14.22 8.48
C GLU A 94 -1.35 -14.74 9.92
N THR A 95 -0.14 -14.66 10.49
CA THR A 95 0.14 -15.04 11.89
C THR A 95 -0.55 -14.10 12.90
N PRO A 96 -0.75 -14.53 14.16
CA PRO A 96 -1.28 -13.65 15.21
C PRO A 96 -0.44 -12.39 15.42
N LEU A 97 0.89 -12.49 15.33
CA LEU A 97 1.80 -11.36 15.47
C LEU A 97 1.68 -10.40 14.28
N GLY A 98 1.65 -10.92 13.06
CA GLY A 98 1.49 -10.12 11.85
C GLY A 98 0.17 -9.34 11.84
N LYS A 99 -0.94 -10.00 12.20
CA LYS A 99 -2.24 -9.33 12.39
C LYS A 99 -2.18 -8.25 13.46
N LYS A 100 -1.56 -8.54 14.61
CA LYS A 100 -1.36 -7.55 15.69
C LYS A 100 -0.56 -6.36 15.19
N LEU A 101 0.52 -6.58 14.43
CA LEU A 101 1.35 -5.52 13.87
C LEU A 101 0.55 -4.65 12.91
N SER A 102 -0.21 -5.25 11.99
CA SER A 102 -1.10 -4.53 11.07
C SER A 102 -2.08 -3.61 11.83
N THR A 103 -2.81 -4.14 12.81
CA THR A 103 -3.74 -3.35 13.63
C THR A 103 -3.05 -2.25 14.44
N LYS A 104 -1.81 -2.47 14.89
CA LYS A 104 -1.07 -1.49 15.68
C LYS A 104 -0.34 -0.45 14.82
N SER A 105 -0.15 -0.67 13.53
CA SER A 105 0.63 0.22 12.67
C SER A 105 0.05 1.64 12.61
N THR A 106 -1.27 1.78 12.46
CA THR A 106 -1.93 3.11 12.50
C THR A 106 -1.75 3.79 13.86
N ILE A 107 -1.91 3.05 14.97
CA ILE A 107 -1.74 3.59 16.32
C ILE A 107 -0.28 4.02 16.55
N LEU A 108 0.69 3.24 16.06
CA LEU A 108 2.11 3.55 16.17
C LEU A 108 2.47 4.77 15.33
N MET A 109 1.88 4.93 14.14
CA MET A 109 2.04 6.13 13.31
C MET A 109 1.55 7.38 14.06
N GLU A 110 0.32 7.38 14.57
CA GLU A 110 -0.25 8.52 15.31
C GLU A 110 0.55 8.85 16.58
N LYS A 111 1.02 7.84 17.31
CA LYS A 111 1.88 8.05 18.48
C LYS A 111 3.27 8.55 18.08
N GLY A 112 3.82 8.04 16.98
CA GLY A 112 5.10 8.43 16.43
C GLY A 112 5.14 9.89 16.01
N GLU A 113 4.05 10.41 15.44
CA GLU A 113 3.90 11.84 15.11
C GLU A 113 4.09 12.72 16.36
N LYS A 114 3.47 12.36 17.49
CA LYS A 114 3.62 13.10 18.76
C LYS A 114 5.05 13.05 19.29
N VAL A 115 5.67 11.87 19.29
CA VAL A 115 7.07 11.70 19.69
C VAL A 115 8.01 12.55 18.81
N GLY A 116 7.75 12.59 17.50
CA GLY A 116 8.50 13.42 16.56
C GLY A 116 8.35 14.92 16.83
N GLN A 117 7.14 15.38 17.16
CA GLN A 117 6.87 16.77 17.56
C GLN A 117 7.63 17.13 18.85
N GLU A 118 7.62 16.26 19.85
CA GLU A 118 8.37 16.46 21.10
C GLU A 118 9.88 16.59 20.85
N TRP A 119 10.44 15.70 20.03
CA TRP A 119 11.84 15.78 19.61
C TRP A 119 12.16 17.09 18.86
N ALA A 120 11.29 17.52 17.94
CA ALA A 120 11.48 18.74 17.16
C ALA A 120 11.47 20.01 18.03
N MET A 121 10.67 20.06 19.09
CA MET A 121 10.74 21.14 20.09
C MET A 121 12.09 21.15 20.81
N GLY A 122 12.62 19.98 21.16
CA GLY A 122 13.95 19.84 21.76
C GLY A 122 15.09 20.33 20.86
N LEU A 123 14.96 20.17 19.53
CA LEU A 123 15.94 20.69 18.57
C LEU A 123 16.09 22.20 18.63
N GLN A 124 15.04 22.96 18.96
CA GLN A 124 15.13 24.41 19.07
C GLN A 124 16.19 24.83 20.10
N GLY A 125 16.27 24.12 21.22
CA GLY A 125 17.29 24.35 22.24
C GLY A 125 18.71 24.07 21.73
N ILE A 126 18.87 23.00 20.94
CA ILE A 126 20.15 22.68 20.30
C ILE A 126 20.54 23.77 19.30
N MET A 127 19.62 24.18 18.42
CA MET A 127 19.88 25.22 17.41
C MET A 127 20.28 26.56 18.06
N MET A 128 19.60 26.98 19.13
CA MET A 128 19.94 28.21 19.84
C MET A 128 21.37 28.22 20.38
N LYS A 129 21.91 27.06 20.78
CA LYS A 129 23.31 26.93 21.25
C LYS A 129 24.34 27.24 20.16
N TYR A 130 24.02 27.00 18.89
CA TYR A 130 24.94 27.20 17.75
C TYR A 130 24.63 28.48 16.95
N MET A 131 23.58 29.23 17.31
CA MET A 131 23.29 30.56 16.75
C MET A 131 23.87 31.70 17.59
N GLN A 132 24.56 31.37 18.70
CA GLN A 132 25.42 32.28 19.48
C GLN A 132 26.86 32.16 18.99
#